data_AF-A0A8T4FQF0-F1
#
_entry.id   AF-A0A8T4FQF0-F1
#
_cell.length_a   1.000
_cell.length_b   1.000
_cell.length_c   1.000
_cell.angle_alpha   90.00
_cell.angle_beta   90.00
_cell.angle_gamma   90.00
#
_symmetry.space_group_name_H-M   'P 1'
#
loop_
_entity.id
_entity.type
_entity.pdbx_description
1 polymer ?
#
loop_
_entity_poly.entity_id
_entity_poly.type
_entity_poly.pdbx_seq_one_letter_code
_entity_poly.pdbx_strand_id
1 'polypeptide(L)'
;MGATRTDVSDFVTSVVHVGRDSLGRIGMSEAAVFVEIDPEIEKDALKALNGASFRGRKVRASPAPVKPRRKEGESRVPALPFKSLK
;
A
#
# COMPACT_ATOMS: atom_id res chain seq x y z
N MET A 1 7.88 -8.37 -19.88
CA MET A 1 7.02 -9.02 -18.86
C MET A 1 7.07 -8.20 -17.59
N GLY A 2 5.92 -7.65 -17.14
CA GLY A 2 5.81 -6.96 -15.86
C GLY A 2 5.89 -7.93 -14.67
N ALA A 3 6.09 -7.41 -13.47
CA ALA A 3 5.84 -8.18 -12.25
C ALA A 3 4.32 -8.33 -12.07
N THR A 4 3.87 -9.50 -11.64
CA THR A 4 2.47 -9.72 -11.23
C THR A 4 2.34 -9.51 -9.72
N ARG A 5 1.09 -9.39 -9.23
CA ARG A 5 0.84 -9.31 -7.78
C ARG A 5 1.37 -10.54 -7.03
N THR A 6 1.20 -11.72 -7.61
CA THR A 6 1.69 -12.99 -7.06
C THR A 6 3.21 -13.01 -6.96
N ASP A 7 3.91 -12.54 -8.01
CA ASP A 7 5.38 -12.44 -7.97
C ASP A 7 5.87 -11.55 -6.83
N VAL A 8 5.15 -10.44 -6.58
CA VAL A 8 5.49 -9.52 -5.49
C VAL A 8 5.20 -10.15 -4.13
N SER A 9 4.03 -10.78 -3.95
CA SER A 9 3.70 -11.43 -2.66
C SER A 9 4.68 -12.54 -2.33
N ASP A 10 5.07 -13.35 -3.32
CA ASP A 10 5.99 -14.47 -3.12
C ASP A 10 7.40 -13.97 -2.79
N PHE A 11 7.82 -12.89 -3.44
CA PHE A 11 9.09 -12.24 -3.10
C PHE A 11 9.08 -11.69 -1.67
N VAL A 12 8.04 -10.96 -1.27
CA VAL A 12 7.99 -10.35 0.06
C VAL A 12 7.93 -11.43 1.15
N THR A 13 7.08 -12.44 1.00
CA THR A 13 7.01 -13.56 1.95
C THR A 13 8.33 -14.34 2.03
N SER A 14 9.01 -14.54 0.90
CA SER A 14 10.33 -15.20 0.87
C SER A 14 11.43 -14.39 1.55
N VAL A 15 11.40 -13.05 1.47
CA VAL A 15 12.47 -12.20 2.03
C VAL A 15 12.25 -11.92 3.51
N VAL A 16 10.99 -11.69 3.91
CA VAL A 16 10.63 -11.32 5.29
C VAL A 16 10.34 -12.54 6.16
N HIS A 17 10.25 -13.74 5.56
CA HIS A 17 9.90 -15.00 6.24
C HIS A 17 8.57 -14.93 6.99
N VAL A 18 7.57 -14.32 6.36
CA VAL A 18 6.22 -14.14 6.93
C VAL A 18 5.19 -14.92 6.13
N GLY A 19 4.10 -15.30 6.80
CA GLY A 19 2.94 -15.89 6.15
C GLY A 19 2.29 -14.89 5.19
N ARG A 20 1.58 -15.42 4.18
CA ARG A 20 0.81 -14.59 3.24
C ARG A 20 -0.29 -13.80 3.95
N ASP A 21 -0.79 -14.32 5.08
CA ASP A 21 -1.81 -13.68 5.91
C ASP A 21 -1.33 -12.39 6.59
N SER A 22 -0.01 -12.20 6.73
CA SER A 22 0.60 -10.98 7.27
C SER A 22 0.75 -9.87 6.21
N LEU A 23 0.39 -10.15 4.95
CA LEU A 23 0.38 -9.16 3.87
C LEU A 23 -1.04 -8.64 3.67
N GLY A 24 -1.18 -7.31 3.71
CA GLY A 24 -2.42 -6.62 3.38
C GLY A 24 -2.55 -6.39 1.87
N ARG A 25 -3.01 -5.20 1.49
CA ARG A 25 -3.21 -4.87 0.07
C ARG A 25 -1.88 -4.69 -0.67
N ILE A 26 -1.83 -5.21 -1.89
CA ILE A 26 -0.74 -4.98 -2.85
C ILE A 26 -1.24 -4.05 -3.95
N GLY A 27 -0.78 -2.79 -3.90
CA GLY A 27 -1.00 -1.80 -4.94
C GLY A 27 0.14 -1.81 -5.95
N MET A 28 -0.16 -1.94 -7.24
CA MET A 28 0.83 -1.87 -8.31
C MET A 28 0.57 -0.64 -9.16
N SER A 29 1.61 0.16 -9.38
CA SER A 29 1.66 1.26 -10.33
C SER A 29 2.79 1.02 -11.32
N GLU A 30 2.83 1.75 -12.43
CA GLU A 30 3.91 1.67 -13.41
C GLU A 30 5.28 2.05 -12.80
N ALA A 31 5.28 2.98 -11.84
CA ALA A 31 6.50 3.50 -11.23
C ALA A 31 6.90 2.80 -9.92
N ALA A 32 5.94 2.23 -9.19
CA ALA A 32 6.18 1.70 -7.84
C ALA A 32 5.17 0.63 -7.44
N VAL A 33 5.54 -0.15 -6.43
CA VAL A 33 4.68 -1.15 -5.79
C VAL A 33 4.54 -0.80 -4.32
N PHE A 34 3.32 -0.86 -3.81
CA PHE A 34 2.96 -0.62 -2.42
C PHE A 34 2.45 -1.92 -1.82
N VAL A 35 2.96 -2.29 -0.66
CA VAL A 35 2.55 -3.49 0.07
C VAL A 35 2.22 -3.06 1.49
N GLU A 36 0.99 -3.34 1.92
CA GLU A 36 0.63 -3.22 3.34
C GLU A 36 1.19 -4.44 4.09
N ILE A 37 1.85 -4.17 5.21
CA ILE A 37 2.42 -5.17 6.10
C ILE A 37 2.00 -4.86 7.53
N ASP A 38 2.07 -5.86 8.39
CA ASP A 38 1.83 -5.66 9.82
C ASP A 38 2.81 -4.61 10.39
N PRO A 39 2.32 -3.58 11.12
CA PRO A 39 3.18 -2.58 11.75
C PRO A 39 4.22 -3.16 12.72
N GLU A 40 3.95 -4.32 13.33
CA GLU A 40 4.89 -4.96 14.26
C GLU A 40 6.18 -5.42 13.58
N ILE A 41 6.10 -5.79 12.29
CA ILE A 41 7.23 -6.32 11.51
C ILE A 41 7.81 -5.27 10.53
N GLU A 42 7.29 -4.04 10.54
CA GLU A 42 7.62 -3.00 9.56
C GLU A 42 9.14 -2.78 9.44
N LYS A 43 9.81 -2.62 10.57
CA LYS A 43 11.23 -2.27 10.62
C LYS A 43 12.11 -3.39 10.05
N ASP A 44 11.79 -4.64 10.37
CA ASP A 44 12.55 -5.80 9.94
C ASP A 44 12.27 -6.10 8.46
N ALA A 45 11.01 -5.99 8.04
CA ALA A 45 10.62 -6.11 6.65
C ALA A 45 11.33 -5.07 5.77
N LEU A 46 11.38 -3.81 6.21
CA LEU A 46 12.01 -2.74 5.45
C LEU A 46 13.52 -2.95 5.30
N LYS A 47 14.19 -3.41 6.36
CA LYS A 47 15.62 -3.76 6.33
C LYS A 47 15.90 -4.93 5.39
N ALA A 48 15.07 -5.98 5.45
CA ALA A 48 15.24 -7.17 4.63
C ALA A 48 14.97 -6.89 3.15
N LEU A 49 13.93 -6.11 2.83
CA LEU A 49 13.55 -5.78 1.47
C LEU A 49 14.49 -4.76 0.82
N ASN A 50 15.04 -3.81 1.58
CA ASN A 50 15.90 -2.79 1.02
C ASN A 50 17.24 -3.39 0.58
N GLY A 51 17.50 -3.42 -0.72
CA GLY A 51 18.69 -4.05 -1.30
C GLY A 51 18.53 -5.56 -1.57
N ALA A 52 17.35 -6.13 -1.35
CA ALA A 52 17.05 -7.47 -1.82
C ALA A 52 17.05 -7.53 -3.36
N SER A 53 17.31 -8.72 -3.91
CA SER A 53 17.37 -8.93 -5.34
C SER A 53 16.04 -9.51 -5.84
N PHE A 54 15.31 -8.76 -6.66
CA PHE A 54 14.09 -9.23 -7.33
C PHE A 54 14.33 -9.26 -8.84
N ARG A 55 14.24 -10.45 -9.45
CA ARG A 55 14.50 -10.67 -10.89
C ARG A 55 15.83 -10.05 -11.37
N GLY A 56 16.89 -10.22 -10.57
CA GLY A 56 18.23 -9.70 -10.87
C GLY A 56 18.43 -8.20 -10.62
N ARG A 57 17.42 -7.48 -10.11
CA ARG A 57 17.51 -6.05 -9.78
C ARG A 57 17.45 -5.82 -8.29
N LYS A 58 18.26 -4.88 -7.79
CA LYS A 58 18.19 -4.44 -6.40
C LYS A 58 16.95 -3.59 -6.20
N VAL A 59 16.07 -4.01 -5.30
CA VAL A 59 14.89 -3.23 -4.91
C VAL A 59 15.26 -2.20 -3.86
N ARG A 60 14.61 -1.04 -3.93
CA ARG A 60 14.67 0.00 -2.92
C ARG A 60 13.34 0.01 -2.18
N ALA A 61 13.38 -0.26 -0.89
CA ALA A 61 12.20 -0.23 -0.02
C ALA A 61 12.26 1.01 0.87
N SER A 62 11.13 1.69 1.01
CA SER A 62 10.96 2.83 1.91
C SER A 62 9.53 2.83 2.44
N PRO A 63 9.27 3.46 3.59
CA PRO A 63 7.90 3.65 4.07
C PRO A 63 7.08 4.34 2.99
N ALA A 64 5.82 3.93 2.84
CA ALA A 64 4.93 4.57 1.88
C ALA A 64 4.72 6.05 2.28
N PRO A 65 4.75 6.99 1.33
CA PRO A 65 4.44 8.38 1.63
C PRO A 65 3.00 8.44 2.18
N VAL A 66 2.83 9.12 3.32
CA VAL A 66 1.51 9.31 3.92
C VAL A 66 0.67 10.13 2.95
N LYS A 67 -0.21 9.47 2.18
CA LYS A 67 -1.24 10.19 1.43
C LYS A 67 -2.10 10.91 2.46
N PRO A 68 -2.32 12.23 2.36
CA PRO A 68 -3.31 12.88 3.19
C PRO A 68 -4.62 12.14 2.96
N ARG A 69 -5.18 11.57 4.04
CA ARG A 69 -6.48 10.90 3.96
C ARG A 69 -7.45 11.92 3.37
N ARG A 70 -8.03 11.62 2.20
CA ARG A 70 -9.15 12.40 1.68
C ARG A 70 -10.21 12.30 2.78
N LYS A 71 -10.57 13.42 3.42
CA LYS A 71 -11.69 13.46 4.35
C LYS A 71 -12.93 13.05 3.55
N GLU A 72 -13.31 11.79 3.67
CA GLU A 72 -14.62 11.30 3.29
C GLU A 72 -15.58 11.92 4.32
N GLY A 73 -16.24 13.01 3.95
CA GLY A 73 -17.06 13.75 4.92
C GLY A 73 -17.43 15.19 4.60
N GLU A 74 -17.24 15.68 3.37
CA GLU A 74 -17.91 16.92 2.94
C GLU A 74 -18.70 16.64 1.66
N SER A 75 -19.71 15.77 1.81
CA SER A 75 -20.88 15.80 0.95
C SER A 75 -21.44 17.21 1.01
N ARG A 76 -21.14 18.00 -0.02
CA ARG A 76 -21.85 19.23 -0.33
C ARG A 76 -23.32 18.90 -0.50
N VAL A 77 -24.09 18.95 0.58
CA VAL A 77 -25.52 19.20 0.48
C VAL A 77 -25.65 20.67 0.07
N PRO A 78 -26.15 21.02 -1.13
CA PRO A 78 -26.61 22.38 -1.33
C PRO A 78 -27.77 22.59 -0.36
N ALA A 79 -27.63 23.56 0.54
CA ALA A 79 -28.73 24.01 1.38
C ALA A 79 -29.85 24.52 0.46
N LEU A 80 -30.85 23.68 0.19
CA LEU A 80 -32.09 24.15 -0.40
C LEU A 80 -32.81 24.97 0.67
N PRO A 81 -33.18 26.24 0.40
CA PRO A 81 -33.97 26.99 1.36
C PRO A 81 -35.37 26.37 1.40
N PHE A 82 -35.73 25.79 2.56
CA PHE A 82 -37.12 25.47 2.87
C PHE A 82 -37.93 26.78 2.84
N LYS A 83 -38.68 27.00 1.75
CA LYS A 83 -39.78 27.97 1.78
C LYS A 83 -40.90 27.36 2.60
N SER A 84 -41.10 27.88 3.81
CA SER A 84 -42.37 27.73 4.54
C SER A 84 -43.49 28.31 3.67
N LEU A 85 -44.40 27.45 3.20
CA LEU A 85 -45.72 27.89 2.76
C LEU A 85 -46.60 28.03 4.01
N LYS A 86 -47.05 29.25 4.28
CA LYS A 86 -48.24 29.55 5.11
C LYS A 86 -49.35 29.98 4.18
#